data_AF-A0A1E3WDF6-F1
#
_entry.id   AF-A0A1E3WDF6-F1
#
_cell.length_a   1.000
_cell.length_b   1.000
_cell.length_c   1.000
_cell.angle_alpha   90.00
_cell.angle_beta   90.00
_cell.angle_gamma   90.00
#
_symmetry.space_group_name_H-M   'P 1'
#
loop_
_entity.id
_entity.type
_entity.pdbx_description
1 polymer ?
#
loop_
_entity_poly.entity_id
_entity_poly.type
_entity_poly.pdbx_seq_one_letter_code
_entity_poly.pdbx_strand_id
1 'polypeptide(L)'
;MMPYGAKPVELKEPYHGHVSHQLMRAIPTRLSDTNTDFERAAHGSIALYSGLDPRDPHESILDRLAVAGLNAAMEANAKSVNSSKDAWVSEKYTRIFCQNSAAVVKLLEARDKHRARQTQTVNVRDVNVHPGAQAIVGNVTKTDGKKNDPASKGLPNGEGDKGSEE
;
A
#
# COMPACT_ATOMS: atom_id res chain seq x y z
N MET A 1 -31.42 3.26 -0.63
CA MET A 1 -31.26 4.28 -1.68
C MET A 1 -29.88 4.90 -1.54
N MET A 2 -28.90 4.53 -2.39
CA MET A 2 -27.64 5.31 -2.50
C MET A 2 -27.97 6.81 -2.56
N PRO A 3 -27.12 7.72 -2.03
CA PRO A 3 -27.27 9.11 -2.38
C PRO A 3 -27.34 9.17 -3.92
N TYR A 4 -28.48 9.66 -4.41
CA TYR A 4 -28.83 9.73 -5.81
C TYR A 4 -27.70 10.48 -6.53
N GLY A 5 -26.86 9.78 -7.31
CA GLY A 5 -25.81 10.40 -8.14
C GLY A 5 -24.35 9.94 -7.95
N ALA A 6 -24.01 9.05 -7.00
CA ALA A 6 -22.64 8.53 -6.94
C ALA A 6 -22.44 7.42 -8.00
N LYS A 7 -21.63 7.69 -9.03
CA LYS A 7 -21.23 6.67 -10.00
C LYS A 7 -20.47 5.53 -9.28
N PRO A 8 -20.68 4.25 -9.66
CA PRO A 8 -19.85 3.16 -9.17
C PRO A 8 -18.37 3.49 -9.37
N VAL A 9 -17.56 3.28 -8.33
CA VAL A 9 -16.13 3.52 -8.42
C VAL A 9 -15.50 2.40 -9.24
N GLU A 10 -14.91 2.76 -10.37
CA GLU A 10 -14.21 1.83 -11.25
C GLU A 10 -12.80 1.58 -10.71
N LEU A 11 -12.48 0.31 -10.43
CA LEU A 11 -11.17 -0.07 -9.93
C LEU A 11 -10.16 -0.15 -11.08
N LYS A 12 -8.97 0.41 -10.85
CA LYS A 12 -7.88 0.48 -11.85
C LYS A 12 -7.17 -0.87 -12.09
N GLU A 13 -7.41 -1.87 -11.24
CA GLU A 13 -6.67 -3.13 -11.26
C GLU A 13 -7.18 -4.13 -12.32
N PRO A 14 -6.28 -4.97 -12.88
CA PRO A 14 -6.70 -6.10 -13.70
C PRO A 14 -7.58 -7.04 -12.88
N TYR A 15 -8.61 -7.61 -13.51
CA TYR A 15 -9.61 -8.47 -12.86
C TYR A 15 -10.37 -7.78 -11.72
N HIS A 16 -10.70 -6.49 -11.86
CA HIS A 16 -11.47 -5.70 -10.90
C HIS A 16 -12.73 -6.41 -10.36
N GLY A 17 -13.42 -7.23 -11.18
CA GLY A 17 -14.58 -8.00 -10.74
C GLY A 17 -14.27 -8.98 -9.58
N HIS A 18 -13.09 -9.58 -9.55
CA HIS A 18 -12.68 -10.46 -8.44
C HIS A 18 -12.41 -9.65 -7.16
N VAL A 19 -11.74 -8.50 -7.30
CA VAL A 19 -11.47 -7.58 -6.19
C VAL A 19 -12.78 -7.06 -5.60
N SER A 20 -13.70 -6.60 -6.46
CA SER A 20 -15.04 -6.17 -6.04
C SER A 20 -15.80 -7.28 -5.32
N HIS A 21 -15.75 -8.52 -5.81
CA HIS A 21 -16.38 -9.66 -5.14
C HIS A 21 -15.79 -9.91 -3.73
N GLN A 22 -14.47 -9.86 -3.58
CA GLN A 22 -13.83 -10.02 -2.27
C GLN A 22 -14.22 -8.92 -1.28
N LEU A 23 -14.20 -7.66 -1.71
CA LEU A 23 -14.58 -6.51 -0.90
C LEU A 23 -16.06 -6.58 -0.49
N MET A 24 -16.94 -6.98 -1.41
CA MET A 24 -18.36 -7.18 -1.14
C MET A 24 -18.60 -8.29 -0.13
N ARG A 25 -17.84 -9.40 -0.21
CA ARG A 25 -17.94 -10.52 0.75
C ARG A 25 -17.43 -10.18 2.14
N ALA A 26 -16.62 -9.13 2.28
CA ALA A 26 -16.12 -8.68 3.57
C ALA A 26 -17.13 -7.83 4.36
N ILE A 27 -18.32 -7.58 3.79
CA ILE A 27 -19.36 -6.79 4.45
C ILE A 27 -20.15 -7.68 5.41
N PRO A 28 -20.34 -7.26 6.67
CA PRO A 28 -21.16 -7.97 7.62
C PRO A 28 -22.59 -8.09 7.11
N THR A 29 -23.15 -9.30 7.17
CA THR A 29 -24.48 -9.65 6.65
C THR A 29 -25.66 -8.97 7.37
N ARG A 30 -25.40 -8.11 8.36
CA ARG A 30 -26.44 -7.45 9.18
C ARG A 30 -26.82 -6.04 8.71
N LEU A 31 -26.23 -5.54 7.61
CA LEU A 31 -26.67 -4.31 6.94
C LEU A 31 -28.02 -4.52 6.21
N SER A 32 -29.08 -4.52 7.02
CA SER A 32 -30.51 -4.32 6.74
C SER A 32 -31.28 -5.35 5.90
N ASP A 33 -32.55 -5.47 6.25
CA ASP A 33 -33.62 -6.24 5.59
C ASP A 33 -34.03 -5.72 4.18
N THR A 34 -33.22 -4.86 3.56
CA THR A 34 -33.46 -4.28 2.23
C THR A 34 -32.21 -4.30 1.35
N ASN A 35 -32.34 -4.78 0.10
CA ASN A 35 -31.27 -4.86 -0.91
C ASN A 35 -30.43 -3.57 -1.03
N THR A 36 -31.05 -2.41 -0.82
CA THR A 36 -30.41 -1.11 -1.01
C THR A 36 -29.35 -0.71 0.03
N ASP A 37 -29.32 -1.29 1.22
CA ASP A 37 -28.28 -0.95 2.20
C ASP A 37 -27.07 -1.86 2.08
N PHE A 38 -27.28 -3.12 1.67
CA PHE A 38 -26.20 -3.99 1.23
C PHE A 38 -25.44 -3.38 0.05
N GLU A 39 -26.14 -2.92 -0.98
CA GLU A 39 -25.52 -2.24 -2.13
C GLU A 39 -24.75 -0.99 -1.71
N ARG A 40 -25.29 -0.20 -0.77
CA ARG A 40 -24.60 0.98 -0.22
C ARG A 40 -23.31 0.60 0.50
N ALA A 41 -23.34 -0.44 1.32
CA ALA A 41 -22.14 -0.93 2.00
C ALA A 41 -21.11 -1.51 1.03
N ALA A 42 -21.58 -2.21 -0.02
CA ALA A 42 -20.75 -2.74 -1.10
C ALA A 42 -19.98 -1.62 -1.79
N HIS A 43 -20.71 -0.58 -2.21
CA HIS A 43 -20.10 0.58 -2.84
C HIS A 43 -19.19 1.35 -1.88
N GLY A 44 -19.54 1.46 -0.60
CA GLY A 44 -18.68 2.07 0.42
C GLY A 44 -17.35 1.33 0.58
N SER A 45 -17.36 0.00 0.62
CA SER A 45 -16.15 -0.82 0.74
C SER A 45 -15.26 -0.71 -0.50
N ILE A 46 -15.86 -0.71 -1.69
CA ILE A 46 -15.15 -0.52 -2.96
C ILE A 46 -14.57 0.89 -3.06
N ALA A 47 -15.32 1.91 -2.65
CA ALA A 47 -14.86 3.30 -2.64
C ALA A 47 -13.70 3.51 -1.66
N LEU A 48 -13.77 2.92 -0.46
CA LEU A 48 -12.68 2.95 0.51
C LEU A 48 -11.42 2.32 -0.07
N TYR A 49 -11.55 1.11 -0.63
CA TYR A 49 -10.42 0.43 -1.28
C TYR A 49 -9.82 1.26 -2.41
N SER A 50 -10.65 1.82 -3.28
CA SER A 50 -10.18 2.69 -4.36
C SER A 50 -9.49 3.94 -3.85
N GLY A 51 -9.91 4.49 -2.71
CA GLY A 51 -9.29 5.67 -2.08
C GLY A 51 -7.93 5.39 -1.44
N LEU A 52 -7.62 4.12 -1.14
CA LEU A 52 -6.27 3.70 -0.69
C LEU A 52 -5.25 3.73 -1.84
N ASP A 53 -5.74 3.74 -3.09
CA ASP A 53 -4.98 3.81 -4.35
C ASP A 53 -3.80 2.82 -4.37
N PRO A 54 -4.08 1.51 -4.28
CA PRO A 54 -3.05 0.47 -4.36
C PRO A 54 -2.30 0.55 -5.69
N ARG A 55 -0.96 0.59 -5.62
CA ARG A 55 -0.07 0.79 -6.77
C ARG A 55 0.40 -0.50 -7.43
N ASP A 56 0.38 -1.59 -6.68
CA ASP A 56 0.88 -2.89 -7.10
C ASP A 56 0.15 -4.03 -6.37
N PRO A 57 0.37 -5.31 -6.77
CA PRO A 57 -0.32 -6.44 -6.16
C PRO A 57 -0.08 -6.61 -4.65
N HIS A 58 1.07 -6.17 -4.11
CA HIS A 58 1.32 -6.26 -2.67
C HIS A 58 0.45 -5.26 -1.90
N GLU A 59 0.37 -4.02 -2.37
CA GLU A 59 -0.55 -3.01 -1.79
C GLU A 59 -2.01 -3.46 -1.90
N SER A 60 -2.41 -3.98 -3.07
CA SER A 60 -3.76 -4.51 -3.31
C SER A 60 -4.17 -5.57 -2.29
N ILE A 61 -3.27 -6.49 -1.91
CA ILE A 61 -3.54 -7.51 -0.89
C ILE A 61 -3.69 -6.86 0.49
N LEU A 62 -2.76 -5.99 0.88
CA LEU A 62 -2.77 -5.35 2.19
C LEU A 62 -4.01 -4.46 2.38
N ASP A 63 -4.35 -3.68 1.37
CA ASP A 63 -5.50 -2.76 1.38
C ASP A 63 -6.82 -3.53 1.42
N ARG A 64 -6.96 -4.63 0.67
CA ARG A 64 -8.15 -5.51 0.76
C ARG A 64 -8.31 -6.11 2.16
N LEU A 65 -7.23 -6.61 2.74
CA LEU A 65 -7.24 -7.14 4.11
C LEU A 65 -7.56 -6.05 5.14
N ALA A 66 -7.05 -4.83 4.95
CA ALA A 66 -7.34 -3.69 5.81
C ALA A 66 -8.82 -3.31 5.76
N VAL A 67 -9.42 -3.22 4.56
CA VAL A 67 -10.86 -2.96 4.41
C VAL A 67 -11.70 -4.05 5.04
N ALA A 68 -11.35 -5.32 4.82
CA ALA A 68 -12.07 -6.44 5.42
C ALA A 68 -11.97 -6.46 6.95
N GLY A 69 -10.77 -6.22 7.49
CA GLY A 69 -10.53 -6.10 8.93
C GLY A 69 -11.29 -4.93 9.55
N LEU A 70 -11.35 -3.79 8.86
CA LEU A 70 -12.11 -2.62 9.32
C LEU A 70 -13.60 -2.92 9.37
N ASN A 71 -14.16 -3.54 8.33
CA ASN A 71 -15.56 -3.95 8.30
C ASN A 71 -15.90 -4.93 9.45
N ALA A 72 -15.04 -5.91 9.69
CA ALA A 72 -15.19 -6.84 10.81
C ALA A 72 -15.08 -6.15 12.18
N ALA A 73 -14.15 -5.20 12.32
CA ALA A 73 -13.99 -4.41 13.53
C ALA A 73 -15.25 -3.58 13.83
N MET A 74 -15.80 -2.90 12.81
CA MET A 74 -17.01 -2.07 12.97
C MET A 74 -18.23 -2.91 13.37
N GLU A 75 -18.39 -4.10 12.80
CA GLU A 75 -19.44 -5.05 13.22
C GLU A 75 -19.23 -5.53 14.66
N ALA A 76 -18.00 -5.86 15.04
CA ALA A 76 -17.69 -6.27 16.40
C ALA A 76 -17.98 -5.13 17.39
N ASN A 77 -17.62 -3.89 17.05
CA ASN A 77 -17.94 -2.73 17.87
C ASN A 77 -19.46 -2.54 18.01
N ALA A 78 -20.21 -2.62 16.91
CA ALA A 78 -21.67 -2.54 16.93
C ALA A 78 -22.30 -3.64 17.81
N LYS A 79 -21.79 -4.88 17.73
CA LYS A 79 -22.24 -5.99 18.60
C LYS A 79 -21.89 -5.76 20.05
N SER A 80 -20.71 -5.21 20.36
CA SER A 80 -20.31 -4.90 21.73
C SER A 80 -21.26 -3.89 22.38
N VAL A 81 -21.54 -2.77 21.70
CA VAL A 81 -22.43 -1.70 22.19
C VAL A 81 -23.86 -2.21 22.39
N ASN A 82 -24.35 -3.06 21.50
CA ASN A 82 -25.71 -3.61 21.58
C ASN A 82 -25.85 -4.77 22.60
N SER A 83 -24.75 -5.29 23.14
CA SER A 83 -24.75 -6.41 24.11
C SER A 83 -24.80 -5.94 25.56
N SER A 84 -25.39 -4.78 25.84
CA SER A 84 -25.39 -4.12 27.17
C SER A 84 -25.94 -4.98 28.32
N LYS A 85 -26.74 -6.01 28.00
CA LYS A 85 -27.32 -6.94 28.99
C LYS A 85 -26.42 -8.13 29.34
N ASP A 86 -25.38 -8.38 28.55
CA ASP A 86 -24.46 -9.50 28.74
C ASP A 86 -23.01 -9.02 28.67
N ALA A 87 -22.39 -8.87 29.85
CA ALA A 87 -21.03 -8.39 29.98
C ALA A 87 -20.00 -9.28 29.27
N TRP A 88 -20.22 -10.60 29.26
CA TRP A 88 -19.29 -11.54 28.62
C TRP A 88 -19.33 -11.39 27.09
N VAL A 89 -20.53 -11.23 26.53
CA VAL A 89 -20.70 -10.98 25.10
C VAL A 89 -20.12 -9.63 24.70
N SER A 90 -20.38 -8.58 25.50
CA SER A 90 -19.81 -7.25 25.29
C SER A 90 -18.27 -7.27 25.31
N GLU A 91 -17.66 -7.94 26.29
CA GLU A 91 -16.20 -8.05 26.37
C GLU A 91 -15.62 -8.82 25.18
N LYS A 92 -16.23 -9.95 24.81
CA LYS A 92 -15.78 -10.77 23.67
C LYS A 92 -15.70 -9.95 22.38
N TYR A 93 -16.74 -9.19 22.08
CA TYR A 93 -16.76 -8.38 20.86
C TYR A 93 -15.85 -7.16 20.94
N THR A 94 -15.69 -6.55 22.12
CA THR A 94 -14.70 -5.49 22.34
C THR A 94 -13.29 -5.99 22.07
N ARG A 95 -12.95 -7.21 22.51
CA ARG A 95 -11.66 -7.85 22.24
C ARG A 95 -11.42 -8.06 20.75
N ILE A 96 -12.43 -8.57 20.03
CA ILE A 96 -12.35 -8.78 18.58
C ILE A 96 -12.18 -7.44 17.85
N PHE A 97 -12.90 -6.40 18.26
CA PHE A 97 -12.73 -5.04 17.74
C PHE A 97 -11.29 -4.56 17.91
N CYS A 98 -10.75 -4.61 19.13
CA CYS A 98 -9.38 -4.17 19.41
C CYS A 98 -8.34 -4.96 18.59
N GLN A 99 -8.51 -6.27 18.46
CA GLN A 99 -7.61 -7.13 17.67
C GLN A 99 -7.62 -6.77 16.18
N ASN A 100 -8.81 -6.60 15.58
CA ASN A 100 -8.92 -6.24 14.18
C ASN A 100 -8.42 -4.82 13.93
N SER A 101 -8.75 -3.86 14.79
CA SER A 101 -8.25 -2.48 14.69
C SER A 101 -6.72 -2.43 14.74
N ALA A 102 -6.10 -3.17 15.65
CA ALA A 102 -4.64 -3.26 15.71
C ALA A 102 -4.04 -3.95 14.47
N ALA A 103 -4.71 -4.96 13.92
CA ALA A 103 -4.27 -5.63 12.69
C ALA A 103 -4.35 -4.70 11.47
N VAL A 104 -5.43 -3.91 11.34
CA VAL A 104 -5.60 -2.91 10.28
C VAL A 104 -4.47 -1.88 10.30
N VAL A 105 -4.13 -1.34 11.49
CA VAL A 105 -3.01 -0.41 11.63
C VAL A 105 -1.70 -1.04 11.14
N LYS A 106 -1.42 -2.28 11.54
CA LYS A 106 -0.21 -2.99 11.10
C LYS A 106 -0.16 -3.23 9.59
N LEU A 107 -1.30 -3.49 8.95
CA LEU A 107 -1.38 -3.66 7.50
C LEU A 107 -1.07 -2.34 6.78
N LEU A 108 -1.59 -1.23 7.28
CA LEU A 108 -1.32 0.11 6.74
C LEU A 108 0.14 0.52 6.95
N GLU A 109 0.73 0.26 8.13
CA GLU A 109 2.15 0.48 8.38
C GLU A 109 3.04 -0.38 7.46
N ALA A 110 2.67 -1.64 7.23
CA ALA A 110 3.37 -2.53 6.32
C ALA A 110 3.33 -2.01 4.88
N ARG A 111 2.19 -1.46 4.46
CA ARG A 111 2.01 -0.81 3.15
C ARG A 111 2.85 0.45 3.02
N ASP A 112 2.85 1.32 4.02
CA ASP A 112 3.64 2.55 3.98
C ASP A 112 5.14 2.24 3.96
N LYS A 113 5.57 1.21 4.69
CA LYS A 113 6.93 0.66 4.61
C LYS A 113 7.25 0.07 3.23
N HIS A 114 6.29 -0.59 2.59
CA HIS A 114 6.44 -1.11 1.23
C HIS A 114 6.72 0.04 0.24
N ARG A 115 5.94 1.13 0.32
CA ARG A 115 6.15 2.36 -0.47
C ARG A 115 7.52 2.99 -0.22
N ALA A 116 7.92 3.08 1.05
CA ALA A 116 9.22 3.65 1.41
C ALA A 116 10.41 2.83 0.83
N ARG A 117 10.29 1.51 0.76
CA ARG A 117 11.31 0.63 0.15
C ARG A 117 11.47 0.81 -1.35
N GLN A 118 10.39 1.17 -2.05
CA GLN A 118 10.45 1.49 -3.48
C GLN A 118 11.23 2.80 -3.77
N THR A 119 11.50 3.62 -2.73
CA THR A 119 12.16 4.93 -2.85
C THR A 119 13.43 5.00 -1.98
N GLN A 120 14.23 3.95 -1.94
CA GLN A 120 15.43 3.90 -1.10
C GLN A 120 16.57 4.74 -1.69
N THR A 121 16.50 6.06 -1.52
CA THR A 121 17.55 7.01 -1.92
C THR A 121 18.66 7.03 -0.86
N VAL A 122 19.84 6.52 -1.21
CA VAL A 122 21.04 6.60 -0.35
C VAL A 122 21.85 7.83 -0.74
N ASN A 123 21.83 8.86 0.11
CA ASN A 123 22.67 10.04 -0.06
C ASN A 123 23.96 9.87 0.75
N VAL A 124 25.08 9.66 0.05
CA VAL A 124 26.42 9.62 0.66
C VAL A 124 26.99 11.03 0.62
N ARG A 125 27.36 11.60 1.78
CA ARG A 125 27.94 12.95 1.88
C ARG A 125 29.47 12.92 1.92
N ASP A 126 30.05 12.41 3.00
CA ASP A 126 31.51 12.38 3.17
C ASP A 126 32.01 10.93 3.20
N VAL A 127 32.98 10.61 2.33
CA VAL A 127 33.66 9.31 2.29
C VAL A 127 35.15 9.54 2.50
N ASN A 128 35.68 9.04 3.62
CA ASN A 128 37.12 8.99 3.84
C ASN A 128 37.67 7.68 3.28
N VAL A 129 38.43 7.77 2.20
CA VAL A 129 39.12 6.61 1.58
C VAL A 129 40.57 6.62 2.01
N HIS A 130 40.99 5.57 2.71
CA HIS A 130 42.38 5.40 3.13
C HIS A 130 43.26 4.86 1.99
N PRO A 131 44.59 5.06 2.05
CA PRO A 131 45.51 4.51 1.05
C PRO A 131 45.33 3.00 0.89
N GLY A 132 45.18 2.54 -0.36
CA GLY A 132 44.93 1.13 -0.67
C GLY A 132 43.47 0.68 -0.59
N ALA A 133 42.53 1.56 -0.22
CA ALA A 133 41.10 1.28 -0.21
C ALA A 133 40.39 1.88 -1.43
N GLN A 134 39.28 1.26 -1.84
CA GLN A 134 38.37 1.79 -2.87
C GLN A 134 36.94 1.82 -2.30
N ALA A 135 36.29 2.97 -2.40
CA ALA A 135 34.87 3.10 -2.12
C ALA A 135 34.09 2.98 -3.43
N ILE A 136 33.08 2.11 -3.46
CA ILE A 136 32.19 1.95 -4.62
C ILE A 136 30.76 2.24 -4.15
N VAL A 137 30.10 3.20 -4.80
CA VAL A 137 28.68 3.52 -4.58
C VAL A 137 27.94 3.20 -5.87
N GLY A 138 27.19 2.10 -5.87
CA GLY A 138 26.45 1.62 -7.04
C GLY A 138 26.45 0.10 -7.14
N ASN A 139 25.84 -0.43 -8.21
CA ASN A 139 25.83 -1.86 -8.46
C ASN A 139 27.22 -2.37 -8.86
N VAL A 140 27.76 -3.31 -8.07
CA VAL A 140 28.98 -4.03 -8.42
C VAL A 140 28.59 -5.35 -9.08
N THR A 141 28.72 -5.44 -10.40
CA THR A 141 28.64 -6.70 -11.12
C THR A 141 30.02 -7.37 -11.10
N LYS A 142 30.14 -8.54 -10.46
CA LYS A 142 31.33 -9.40 -10.64
C LYS A 142 31.30 -9.94 -12.07
N THR A 143 32.05 -9.31 -12.97
CA THR A 143 32.47 -9.98 -14.21
C THR A 143 33.60 -10.94 -13.83
N ASP A 144 33.29 -12.24 -13.80
CA ASP A 144 34.31 -13.28 -13.75
C ASP A 144 35.30 -13.06 -14.91
N GLY A 145 36.57 -12.96 -14.56
CA GLY A 145 37.63 -12.38 -15.39
C GLY A 145 37.65 -12.85 -16.84
N LYS A 146 37.28 -11.95 -17.75
CA LYS A 146 37.87 -11.90 -19.08
C LYS A 146 38.71 -10.63 -19.17
N LYS A 147 40.03 -10.84 -19.31
CA LYS A 147 40.96 -9.80 -19.77
C LYS A 147 40.41 -9.24 -21.07
N ASN A 148 40.07 -7.95 -21.09
CA ASN A 148 39.86 -7.20 -22.31
C ASN A 148 40.90 -6.07 -22.33
N ASP A 149 41.72 -6.11 -23.37
CA ASP A 149 42.74 -5.13 -23.73
C ASP A 149 42.18 -3.71 -23.88
N PRO A 150 43.00 -2.66 -23.73
CA PRO A 150 42.53 -1.28 -23.74
C PRO A 150 42.35 -0.81 -25.20
N ALA A 151 41.10 -0.78 -25.66
CA ALA A 151 40.72 0.02 -26.82
C ALA A 151 39.82 1.17 -26.35
N SER A 152 40.45 2.33 -26.33
CA SER A 152 39.90 3.67 -26.13
C SER A 152 38.57 3.91 -26.84
N LYS A 153 37.67 4.59 -26.12
CA LYS A 153 36.77 5.61 -26.69
C LYS A 153 36.25 6.48 -25.55
N GLY A 154 36.97 7.58 -25.29
CA GLY A 154 36.42 8.69 -24.55
C GLY A 154 35.21 9.23 -25.31
N LEU A 155 34.08 9.34 -24.62
CA LEU A 155 33.01 10.23 -25.07
C LEU A 155 33.29 11.64 -24.50
N PRO A 156 33.00 12.69 -25.29
CA PRO A 156 33.46 14.04 -25.01
C PRO A 156 32.68 14.69 -23.86
N ASN A 157 33.41 15.33 -22.95
CA ASN A 157 32.86 16.25 -21.96
C ASN A 157 32.30 17.47 -22.68
N GLY A 158 31.00 17.72 -22.54
CA GLY A 158 30.42 19.02 -22.81
C GLY A 158 30.65 19.93 -21.62
N GLU A 159 31.55 20.90 -21.75
CA GLU A 159 31.62 22.06 -20.87
C GLU A 159 31.81 23.35 -21.68
N GLY A 160 30.82 24.22 -21.50
CA GLY A 160 30.90 25.68 -21.43
C GLY A 160 31.93 26.42 -22.27
N ASP A 161 31.46 27.03 -23.35
CA ASP A 161 32.12 28.19 -23.94
C ASP A 161 31.82 29.44 -23.09
N LYS A 162 32.88 30.10 -22.61
CA LYS A 162 32.86 31.41 -21.96
C LYS A 162 33.98 32.27 -22.56
N GLY A 163 33.57 33.40 -23.15
CA GLY A 163 34.40 34.57 -23.48
C GLY A 163 35.10 34.47 -24.83
N SER A 164 35.26 35.51 -25.65
CA SER A 164 35.07 36.95 -25.50
C SER A 164 35.42 37.59 -26.86
N GLU A 165 34.85 38.77 -27.13
CA GLU A 165 35.43 39.87 -27.94
C GLU A 165 35.94 39.58 -29.37
N GLU A 166 35.19 40.04 -30.37
CA GLU A 166 35.48 41.25 -31.18
C GLU A 166 34.23 41.72 -31.92
#